data_AF-A0A924XWM5-F1
#
_entry.id   AF-A0A924XWM5-F1
#
_cell.length_a   1.000
_cell.length_b   1.000
_cell.length_c   1.000
_cell.angle_alpha   90.00
_cell.angle_beta   90.00
_cell.angle_gamma   90.00
#
_symmetry.space_group_name_H-M   'P 1'
#
loop_
_entity.id
_entity.type
_entity.pdbx_description
1 polymer ?
#
loop_
_entity_poly.entity_id
_entity_poly.type
_entity_poly.pdbx_seq_one_letter_code
_entity_poly.pdbx_strand_id
1 'polypeptide(L)' 'MDGYFECRFDENAVRGYQLLHILLHELGHHHDRMTTRTRKESSRGEKYAEEYARDYEASIWQAYQKAFGL' A
#
# COMPACT_ATOMS: atom_id res chain seq x y z
N MET A 1 6.00 31.93 3.06
CA MET A 1 7.21 31.11 2.91
C MET A 1 6.94 30.18 1.76
N ASP A 2 7.45 30.49 0.58
CA ASP A 2 7.33 29.60 -0.57
C ASP A 2 8.46 28.57 -0.47
N GLY A 3 8.14 27.43 0.14
CA GLY A 3 9.06 26.30 0.24
C GLY A 3 9.13 25.59 -1.10
N TYR A 4 10.34 25.48 -1.67
CA TYR A 4 10.60 24.57 -2.77
C TYR A 4 10.66 23.14 -2.22
N PHE A 5 9.76 22.28 -2.69
CA PHE A 5 9.78 20.86 -2.38
C PHE A 5 10.34 20.08 -3.57
N GLU A 6 11.52 19.49 -3.38
CA GLU A 6 12.14 18.62 -4.37
C GLU A 6 11.73 17.17 -4.10
N CYS A 7 11.05 16.56 -5.08
CA CYS A 7 10.65 15.17 -5.00
C CYS A 7 11.69 14.30 -5.74
N ARG A 8 12.63 13.71 -4.99
CA ARG A 8 13.66 12.82 -5.54
C ARG A 8 13.22 11.36 -5.42
N PHE A 9 12.50 10.88 -6.41
CA PHE A 9 12.35 9.44 -6.61
C PHE A 9 13.32 8.98 -7.69
N ASP A 10 14.21 8.05 -7.35
CA ASP A 10 14.87 7.25 -8.37
C ASP A 10 13.95 6.10 -8.82
N GLU A 11 14.34 5.43 -9.90
CA GLU A 11 13.52 4.34 -10.47
C GLU A 11 13.27 3.21 -9.46
N ASN A 12 14.23 2.95 -8.55
CA ASN A 12 14.09 1.93 -7.52
C ASN A 12 13.08 2.34 -6.45
N ALA A 13 13.09 3.62 -6.03
CA ALA A 13 12.12 4.18 -5.10
C ALA A 13 10.69 4.12 -5.67
N VAL A 14 10.52 4.44 -6.96
CA VAL A 14 9.21 4.31 -7.62
C VAL A 14 8.74 2.86 -7.65
N ARG A 15 9.62 1.92 -8.04
CA ARG A 15 9.29 0.48 -8.04
C ARG A 15 8.95 -0.02 -6.63
N GLY A 16 9.71 0.40 -5.63
CA GLY A 16 9.45 0.10 -4.22
C GLY A 16 8.06 0.58 -3.80
N TYR A 17 7.70 1.83 -4.12
CA TYR A 17 6.39 2.38 -3.80
C TYR A 17 5.24 1.67 -4.54
N GLN A 18 5.44 1.31 -5.81
CA GLN A 18 4.46 0.53 -6.57
C GLN A 18 4.19 -0.83 -5.93
N LEU A 19 5.22 -1.50 -5.41
CA LEU A 19 5.10 -2.83 -4.80
C LEU A 19 4.61 -2.80 -3.35
N LEU A 20 5.15 -1.89 -2.53
CA LEU A 20 4.87 -1.84 -1.10
C LEU A 20 3.61 -1.05 -0.76
N HIS A 21 3.14 -0.18 -1.64
CA HIS A 21 1.99 0.66 -1.34
C HIS A 21 0.87 0.51 -2.37
N ILE A 22 1.12 0.85 -3.64
CA ILE A 22 0.07 0.84 -4.69
C ILE A 22 -0.52 -0.56 -4.87
N LEU A 23 0.31 -1.59 -5.00
CA LEU A 23 -0.17 -2.97 -5.12
C LEU A 23 -1.03 -3.38 -3.92
N LEU A 24 -0.62 -3.04 -2.69
CA LEU A 24 -1.38 -3.40 -1.49
C LEU A 24 -2.70 -2.65 -1.42
N HIS A 25 -2.74 -1.40 -1.88
CA HIS A 25 -3.97 -0.60 -1.98
C HIS A 25 -4.98 -1.29 -2.93
N GLU A 26 -4.54 -1.69 -4.12
CA GLU A 26 -5.39 -2.42 -5.07
C GLU A 26 -5.85 -3.79 -4.54
N LEU A 27 -4.96 -4.48 -3.79
CA LEU A 27 -5.33 -5.70 -3.07
C LEU A 27 -6.35 -5.41 -1.96
N GLY A 28 -6.30 -4.25 -1.32
CA GLY A 28 -7.29 -3.79 -0.35
C GLY A 28 -8.68 -3.65 -0.97
N HIS A 29 -8.79 -3.04 -2.16
CA HIS A 29 -10.05 -3.01 -2.91
C HIS A 29 -10.54 -4.42 -3.27
N HIS A 30 -9.64 -5.27 -3.74
CA HIS A 30 -9.99 -6.65 -4.04
C HIS A 30 -10.49 -7.39 -2.80
N HIS A 31 -9.79 -7.26 -1.68
CA HIS A 31 -10.13 -7.88 -0.41
C HIS A 31 -11.48 -7.38 0.12
N ASP A 32 -11.75 -6.07 0.01
CA ASP A 32 -13.06 -5.49 0.31
C ASP A 32 -14.16 -6.19 -0.49
N ARG A 33 -14.02 -6.23 -1.82
CA ARG A 33 -14.96 -6.93 -2.69
C ARG A 33 -15.16 -8.37 -2.25
N MET A 34 -14.09 -9.13 -2.01
CA MET A 34 -14.18 -10.55 -1.65
C MET A 34 -14.82 -10.81 -0.28
N THR A 35 -14.77 -9.83 0.62
CA THR A 35 -15.25 -9.94 2.01
C THR A 35 -16.60 -9.26 2.25
N THR A 36 -17.20 -8.63 1.24
CA THR A 36 -18.60 -8.19 1.31
C THR A 36 -19.54 -9.34 0.95
N ARG A 37 -20.78 -9.28 1.47
CA ARG A 37 -21.80 -10.33 1.25
C ARG A 37 -22.10 -10.58 -0.23
N THR A 38 -22.15 -9.52 -1.04
CA THR A 38 -22.56 -9.59 -2.45
C THR A 38 -21.38 -9.85 -3.39
N ARG A 39 -20.16 -9.51 -2.97
CA ARG A 39 -18.92 -9.62 -3.76
C ARG A 39 -18.93 -8.92 -5.11
N LYS A 40 -19.84 -7.97 -5.31
CA LYS A 40 -19.96 -7.23 -6.57
C LYS A 40 -19.03 -6.03 -6.61
N GLU A 41 -18.90 -5.34 -5.48
CA GLU A 41 -18.24 -4.04 -5.40
C GLU A 41 -17.40 -3.94 -4.13
N SER A 42 -16.40 -3.07 -4.17
CA SER A 42 -15.58 -2.66 -3.03
C SER A 42 -16.28 -1.53 -2.27
N SER A 43 -17.33 -1.87 -1.51
CA SER A 43 -18.25 -0.90 -0.92
C SER A 43 -17.66 -0.05 0.21
N ARG A 44 -16.55 -0.47 0.83
CA ARG A 44 -15.85 0.32 1.87
C ARG A 44 -14.90 1.35 1.25
N GLY A 45 -14.48 1.13 0.00
CA GLY A 45 -13.81 2.13 -0.85
C GLY A 45 -12.37 2.48 -0.43
N GLU A 46 -11.94 3.67 -0.82
CA GLU A 46 -10.56 4.20 -0.68
C GLU A 46 -9.99 4.06 0.72
N LYS A 47 -10.78 4.42 1.74
CA LYS A 47 -10.31 4.38 3.13
C LYS A 47 -9.90 2.97 3.54
N TYR A 48 -10.68 1.98 3.13
CA TYR A 48 -10.39 0.59 3.44
C TYR A 48 -9.16 0.08 2.69
N ALA A 49 -9.02 0.44 1.41
CA ALA A 49 -7.86 0.08 0.61
C ALA A 49 -6.57 0.68 1.18
N GLU A 50 -6.62 1.94 1.61
CA GLU A 50 -5.50 2.65 2.21
C GLU A 50 -5.10 2.08 3.58
N GLU A 51 -6.06 1.78 4.45
CA GLU A 51 -5.79 1.13 5.74
C GLU A 51 -5.20 -0.27 5.53
N TYR A 52 -5.76 -1.05 4.59
CA TYR A 52 -5.23 -2.35 4.22
C TYR A 52 -3.78 -2.25 3.72
N ALA A 53 -3.47 -1.26 2.87
CA ALA A 53 -2.11 -1.03 2.39
C ALA A 53 -1.13 -0.77 3.53
N ARG A 54 -1.46 0.15 4.44
CA ARG A 54 -0.59 0.53 5.57
C ARG A 54 -0.33 -0.62 6.54
N ASP A 55 -1.35 -1.39 6.87
CA ASP A 55 -1.23 -2.52 7.80
C ASP A 55 -0.29 -3.61 7.25
N TYR A 56 -0.45 -3.93 5.96
CA TYR A 56 0.41 -4.92 5.30
C TYR A 56 1.81 -4.36 5.00
N GLU A 57 1.93 -3.09 4.64
CA GLU A 57 3.21 -2.41 4.44
C GLU A 57 4.07 -2.51 5.72
N ALA A 58 3.50 -2.18 6.88
CA ALA A 58 4.16 -2.31 8.17
C ALA A 58 4.62 -3.75 8.47
N SER A 59 3.77 -4.73 8.17
CA SER A 59 4.07 -6.15 8.39
C SER A 59 5.16 -6.67 7.45
N ILE A 60 5.10 -6.31 6.17
CA ILE A 60 6.10 -6.67 5.17
C ILE A 60 7.44 -6.02 5.51
N TRP A 61 7.44 -4.77 5.96
CA TRP A 61 8.65 -4.07 6.35
C TRP A 61 9.35 -4.77 7.53
N GLN A 62 8.60 -5.18 8.55
CA GLN A 62 9.15 -5.99 9.66
C GLN A 62 9.71 -7.33 9.17
N ALA A 63 9.00 -8.02 8.28
CA ALA A 63 9.47 -9.29 7.71
C ALA A 63 10.74 -9.10 6.86
N TYR A 64 10.83 -8.00 6.12
CA TYR A 64 12.00 -7.64 5.33
C TYR A 64 13.22 -7.39 6.21
N GLN A 65 13.10 -6.58 7.26
CA GLN A 65 14.18 -6.35 8.23
C GLN A 65 14.68 -7.67 8.83
N LYS A 66 13.76 -8.55 9.25
CA LYS A 66 14.11 -9.86 9.81
C LYS A 66 14.84 -10.75 8.80
N ALA A 67 14.44 -10.74 7.53
CA ALA A 67 15.03 -11.58 6.50
C ALA A 67 16.42 -11.10 6.05
N PHE A 68 16.66 -9.79 6.06
CA PHE A 68 17.88 -9.18 5.51
C PHE A 68 18.82 -8.59 6.57
N GLY A 69 18.44 -8.62 7.85
CA GLY A 69 19.28 -8.17 8.97
C GLY A 69 19.48 -6.65 9.03
N LEU A 70 18.43 -5.89 8.71
CA LEU A 70 18.40 -4.42 8.80
C LEU A 70 17.88 -3.94 10.16
#